data_AF-A0A3M2BC09-F1
#
_entry.id   AF-A0A3M2BC09-F1
#
_cell.length_a   1.000
_cell.length_b   1.000
_cell.length_c   1.000
_cell.angle_alpha   90.00
_cell.angle_beta   90.00
_cell.angle_gamma   90.00
#
_symmetry.space_group_name_H-M   'P 1'
#
loop_
_entity.id
_entity.type
_entity.pdbx_description
1 polymer ?
#
loop_
_entity_poly.entity_id
_entity_poly.type
_entity_poly.pdbx_seq_one_letter_code
_entity_poly.pdbx_strand_id
1 'polypeptide(L)' 'MFAVCGLTYLYLAWGLNENTNSLIRQYFPKDRDLTTITDHEIDLAMDKLNHRPRKSLSYRTPYEVFFNTKTS' A
#
# COMPACT_ATOMS: atom_id res chain seq x y z
N MET A 1 -22.54 1.03 22.93
CA MET A 1 -21.38 1.84 22.47
C MET A 1 -20.23 0.98 21.91
N PHE A 2 -19.97 -0.23 22.41
CA PHE A 2 -18.88 -1.10 21.90
C PHE A 2 -19.13 -1.75 20.52
N ALA A 3 -20.38 -2.04 20.14
CA ALA A 3 -20.69 -2.68 18.86
C ALA A 3 -20.51 -1.77 17.62
N VAL A 4 -20.69 -0.45 17.78
CA VAL A 4 -20.55 0.53 16.68
C VAL A 4 -19.07 0.71 16.29
N CYS A 5 -18.18 0.66 17.29
CA CYS A 5 -16.73 0.77 17.08
C CYS A 5 -16.14 -0.41 16.29
N GLY A 6 -16.62 -1.63 16.55
CA GLY A 6 -16.17 -2.85 15.86
C GLY A 6 -16.49 -2.86 14.36
N LEU A 7 -17.68 -2.42 13.98
CA LEU A 7 -18.07 -2.29 12.57
C LEU A 7 -17.24 -1.21 11.88
N THR A 8 -17.04 -0.04 12.50
CA THR A 8 -16.20 1.02 11.92
C THR A 8 -14.74 0.60 11.73
N TYR A 9 -14.18 -0.20 12.64
CA TYR A 9 -12.81 -0.72 12.52
C TYR A 9 -12.68 -1.69 11.33
N LEU A 10 -13.68 -2.54 11.11
CA LEU A 10 -13.73 -3.44 9.95
C LEU A 10 -13.84 -2.67 8.64
N TYR A 11 -14.73 -1.67 8.55
CA TYR A 11 -14.86 -0.81 7.37
C TYR A 11 -13.58 -0.01 7.06
N LEU A 12 -12.90 0.51 8.09
CA LEU A 12 -11.61 1.20 7.93
C LEU A 12 -10.49 0.28 7.44
N ALA A 13 -10.41 -0.93 8.00
CA ALA A 13 -9.45 -1.94 7.56
C ALA A 13 -9.69 -2.36 6.11
N TRP A 14 -10.95 -2.54 5.72
CA TRP A 14 -11.33 -2.83 4.35
C TRP A 14 -10.99 -1.66 3.41
N GLY A 15 -11.33 -0.42 3.76
CA GLY A 15 -11.00 0.76 2.96
C GLY A 15 -9.49 0.96 2.77
N LEU A 16 -8.68 0.68 3.80
CA LEU A 16 -7.22 0.74 3.70
C LEU A 16 -6.66 -0.38 2.80
N ASN A 17 -7.20 -1.59 2.91
CA ASN A 17 -6.86 -2.72 2.06
C ASN A 17 -7.24 -2.47 0.59
N GLU A 18 -8.42 -1.91 0.33
CA GLU A 18 -8.88 -1.58 -1.03
C GLU A 18 -8.01 -0.51 -1.69
N ASN A 19 -7.60 0.50 -0.93
CA ASN A 19 -6.72 1.54 -1.44
C ASN A 19 -5.33 0.98 -1.79
N THR A 20 -4.82 0.06 -0.97
CA THR A 20 -3.54 -0.63 -1.22
C THR A 20 -3.64 -1.58 -2.41
N ASN A 21 -4.72 -2.36 -2.52
CA ASN A 21 -4.96 -3.27 -3.64
C ASN A 21 -5.12 -2.52 -4.96
N SER A 22 -5.71 -1.33 -4.95
CA SER A 22 -5.81 -0.48 -6.14
C SER A 22 -4.44 -0.02 -6.63
N LEU A 23 -3.49 0.23 -5.72
CA LEU A 23 -2.11 0.58 -6.07
C LEU A 23 -1.35 -0.64 -6.60
N ILE A 24 -1.51 -1.81 -5.99
CA ILE A 24 -0.87 -3.06 -6.44
C ILE A 24 -1.33 -3.42 -7.85
N ARG A 25 -2.62 -3.22 -8.18
CA ARG A 25 -3.17 -3.46 -9.53
C ARG A 25 -2.57 -2.57 -10.62
N GLN A 26 -1.90 -1.46 -10.28
CA GLN A 26 -1.15 -0.64 -11.24
C GLN A 26 0.13 -1.33 -11.70
N TYR A 27 0.70 -2.23 -10.88
CA TYR A 27 1.93 -2.97 -11.19
C TYR A 27 1.65 -4.39 -11.68
N PHE A 28 0.59 -5.02 -11.16
CA PHE A 28 0.17 -6.37 -11.54
C PHE A 28 -1.27 -6.34 -12.06
N PRO A 29 -1.48 -6.11 -13.37
CA PRO A 29 -2.81 -6.07 -13.96
C PRO A 29 -3.48 -7.43 -13.83
N LYS A 30 -4.81 -7.44 -13.75
CA LYS A 30 -5.60 -8.64 -13.39
C LYS A 30 -5.43 -9.80 -14.39
N ASP A 31 -5.14 -9.48 -15.65
CA ASP A 31 -5.00 -10.45 -16.73
C ASP A 31 -3.55 -10.94 -16.90
N ARG A 32 -2.63 -10.52 -16.02
CA ARG A 32 -1.26 -11.03 -15.98
C ARG A 32 -1.23 -12.33 -15.19
N ASP A 33 -0.58 -13.34 -15.75
CA ASP A 33 -0.30 -14.58 -15.04
C ASP A 33 0.68 -14.31 -13.89
N LEU A 34 0.18 -14.47 -12.66
CA LEU A 34 0.95 -14.21 -11.44
C LEU A 34 2.07 -15.24 -11.24
N THR A 35 2.00 -16.40 -11.88
CA THR A 35 3.05 -17.43 -11.79
C THR A 35 4.31 -17.07 -12.58
N THR A 36 4.21 -16.10 -13.49
CA THR A 36 5.33 -15.59 -14.29
C THR A 36 6.01 -14.38 -13.65
N ILE A 37 5.48 -13.87 -12.54
CA ILE A 37 6.07 -12.75 -11.82
C ILE A 37 7.31 -13.25 -11.09
N THR A 38 8.43 -12.60 -11.34
CA THR A 38 9.69 -12.89 -10.64
C THR A 38 9.77 -12.14 -9.32
N ASP A 39 10.50 -12.69 -8.34
CA ASP A 39 10.75 -12.02 -7.06
C ASP A 39 11.35 -10.62 -7.26
N HIS A 40 12.22 -10.46 -8.26
CA HIS A 40 12.78 -9.15 -8.62
C HIS A 40 11.70 -8.13 -9.05
N GLU A 41 10.68 -8.55 -9.80
CA GLU A 41 9.58 -7.65 -10.16
C GLU A 41 8.73 -7.27 -8.97
N ILE A 42 8.55 -8.20 -8.02
CA ILE A 42 7.88 -7.93 -6.74
C ILE A 42 8.68 -6.91 -5.94
N ASP A 43 9.99 -7.11 -5.79
CA ASP A 43 10.88 -6.19 -5.09
C ASP A 43 10.87 -4.81 -5.71
N LEU A 44 10.94 -4.71 -7.04
CA LEU A 44 10.85 -3.44 -7.75
C LEU A 44 9.50 -2.74 -7.54
N ALA A 45 8.40 -3.49 -7.52
CA ALA A 45 7.07 -2.94 -7.26
C ALA A 45 6.94 -2.46 -5.80
N MET A 46 7.44 -3.25 -4.83
CA MET A 46 7.48 -2.88 -3.42
C MET A 46 8.32 -1.63 -3.18
N ASP A 47 9.52 -1.58 -3.76
CA ASP A 47 10.42 -0.44 -3.65
C ASP A 47 9.77 0.85 -4.16
N LYS A 48 9.17 0.79 -5.35
CA LYS A 48 8.41 1.92 -5.92
C LYS A 48 7.22 2.32 -5.05
N LEU A 49 6.48 1.37 -4.48
CA LEU A 49 5.33 1.64 -3.62
C LEU A 49 5.74 2.28 -2.28
N ASN A 50 6.88 1.87 -1.74
CA ASN A 50 7.41 2.33 -0.46
C ASN A 50 8.12 3.69 -0.57
N HIS A 51 8.72 4.00 -1.71
CA HIS A 51 9.35 5.30 -2.00
C HIS A 51 8.42 6.30 -2.69
N ARG A 52 7.16 5.93 -2.98
CA ARG A 52 6.17 6.85 -3.58
C ARG A 52 5.66 7.86 -2.53
N PRO A 53 5.82 9.18 -2.75
CA PRO A 53 5.23 10.21 -1.91
C PRO A 53 3.69 10.09 -1.87
N ARG A 54 3.08 10.15 -0.69
CA ARG A 54 1.62 10.06 -0.53
C ARG A 54 1.07 11.33 0.09
N LYS A 55 0.01 11.90 -0.51
CA LYS A 55 -0.69 13.07 0.03
C LYS A 55 -1.25 12.82 1.44
N SER A 56 -1.68 11.60 1.72
CA SER A 56 -2.14 11.17 3.05
C SER A 56 -1.04 11.19 4.12
N LEU A 57 0.23 11.17 3.71
CA LEU A 57 1.41 11.25 4.58
C LEU A 57 2.08 12.63 4.51
N SER A 58 1.34 13.68 4.16
CA SER A 58 1.90 15.03 3.94
C SER A 58 3.02 15.04 2.89
N TYR A 59 2.86 14.25 1.82
CA TYR A 59 3.85 14.04 0.76
C TYR A 59 5.16 13.37 1.20
N ARG A 60 5.18 12.75 2.38
CA ARG A 60 6.26 11.82 2.77
C ARG A 60 6.05 10.46 2.13
N THR A 61 7.13 9.71 2.02
CA THR A 61 7.06 8.32 1.54
C THR A 61 6.66 7.38 2.70
N PRO A 62 5.99 6.26 2.41
CA PRO A 62 5.77 5.20 3.40
C PRO A 62 7.06 4.76 4.10
N TYR A 63 8.16 4.67 3.35
CA TYR A 63 9.49 4.35 3.88
C TYR A 63 9.93 5.35 4.96
N GLU A 64 9.87 6.65 4.67
CA GLU A 64 10.23 7.71 5.62
C GLU A 64 9.38 7.72 6.88
N VAL A 65 8.09 7.40 6.76
CA VAL A 65 7.19 7.33 7.91
C VAL A 65 7.49 6.08 8.75
N PHE A 66 7.74 4.95 8.12
CA PHE A 66 8.03 3.69 8.80
C PHE A 66 9.37 3.72 9.55
N PHE A 67 10.43 4.21 8.90
CA PHE A 67 11.76 4.32 9.50
C PHE A 67 11.96 5.62 10.28
N ASN A 68 10.95 6.49 10.33
CA ASN A 68 11.02 7.85 10.89
C ASN A 68 12.23 8.66 10.39
N THR A 69 12.65 8.40 9.14
CA THR A 69 13.76 9.07 8.48
C THR A 69 13.24 10.20 7.59
N LYS A 70 14.09 11.19 7.32
CA LYS A 70 13.90 12.16 6.25
C LYS A 70 15.01 11.92 5.25
N THR A 71 14.65 11.51 4.04
CA THR A 71 15.61 11.46 2.93
C THR A 71 15.66 12.87 2.35
N SER A 72 16.63 13.68 2.81
CA SER A 72 16.94 15.01 2.27
C SER A 72 17.48 14.94 0.84
#